data_AF-A0A7G2JWT9-F1
#
_entry.id   AF-A0A7G2JWT9-F1
#
_cell.length_a   1.000
_cell.length_b   1.000
_cell.length_c   1.000
_cell.angle_alpha   90.00
_cell.angle_beta   90.00
_cell.angle_gamma   90.00
#
_symmetry.space_group_name_H-M   'P 1'
#
loop_
_entity.id
_entity.type
_entity.pdbx_description
1 polymer ?
#
loop_
_entity_poly.entity_id
_entity_poly.type
_entity_poly.pdbx_seq_one_letter_code
_entity_poly.pdbx_strand_id
1 'polypeptide(L)'
;MTRLRKRIAERLLEAKNSTAILTTFNEVDMQPIMTLRKTYGEKFEKQHSVRLGFMSFYIKAVVEALKRYPEVNASIDGDDVVYHNYFDISIAVSTPRGLVTPVLRDCDKLSMAEIEKQIAMQNE
;
A
#
# COMPACT_ATOMS: atom_id res chain seq x y z
N MET A 1 -13.42 -15.82 -22.65
CA MET A 1 -12.96 -15.27 -21.35
C MET A 1 -13.66 -16.01 -20.22
N THR A 2 -12.97 -16.35 -19.13
CA THR A 2 -13.62 -16.88 -17.92
C THR A 2 -14.54 -15.81 -17.31
N ARG A 3 -15.58 -16.21 -16.58
CA ARG A 3 -16.52 -15.26 -15.93
C ARG A 3 -15.80 -14.24 -15.06
N LEU A 4 -14.78 -14.68 -14.32
CA LEU A 4 -13.93 -13.83 -13.48
C LEU A 4 -13.14 -12.81 -14.33
N ARG A 5 -12.46 -13.25 -15.40
CA ARG A 5 -11.70 -12.35 -16.28
C ARG A 5 -12.59 -11.32 -16.98
N LYS A 6 -13.80 -11.72 -17.37
CA LYS A 6 -14.79 -10.81 -17.97
C LYS A 6 -15.17 -9.68 -17.00
N ARG A 7 -15.46 -10.01 -15.74
CA ARG A 7 -15.78 -9.02 -14.69
C ARG A 7 -14.62 -8.06 -14.40
N ILE A 8 -13.38 -8.57 -14.35
CA ILE A 8 -12.19 -7.72 -14.14
C ILE A 8 -12.07 -6.69 -15.28
N ALA A 9 -12.22 -7.13 -16.53
CA ALA A 9 -12.16 -6.23 -17.69
C ALA A 9 -13.26 -5.17 -17.67
N GLU A 10 -14.50 -5.56 -17.34
CA GLU A 10 -15.63 -4.62 -17.19
C GLU A 10 -15.32 -3.56 -16.13
N ARG A 11 -14.84 -3.96 -14.94
CA ARG A 11 -14.52 -3.04 -13.83
C ARG A 11 -13.37 -2.09 -14.14
N LEU A 12 -12.33 -2.56 -14.81
CA LEU A 12 -11.19 -1.72 -15.18
C LEU A 12 -11.59 -0.66 -16.22
N LEU A 13 -12.43 -1.02 -17.18
CA LEU A 13 -12.94 -0.08 -18.17
C LEU A 13 -13.88 0.95 -17.54
N GLU A 14 -14.75 0.50 -16.62
CA GLU A 14 -15.61 1.38 -15.82
C GLU A 14 -14.78 2.42 -15.05
N ALA A 15 -13.79 1.97 -14.27
CA ALA A 15 -12.92 2.87 -13.50
C ALA A 15 -12.19 3.90 -14.37
N LYS A 16 -11.68 3.47 -15.54
CA LYS A 16 -11.00 4.37 -16.48
C LYS A 16 -11.96 5.43 -17.06
N ASN A 17 -13.20 5.06 -17.35
CA ASN A 17 -14.16 5.97 -17.97
C ASN A 17 -14.84 6.90 -16.95
N SER A 18 -15.00 6.46 -15.70
CA SER A 18 -15.65 7.23 -14.64
C SER A 18 -14.72 8.20 -13.91
N THR A 19 -13.40 8.10 -14.11
CA THR A 19 -12.41 8.94 -13.41
C THR A 19 -11.50 9.68 -14.40
N ALA A 20 -11.12 10.91 -14.04
CA ALA A 20 -10.11 11.66 -14.77
C ALA A 20 -8.70 11.26 -14.29
N ILE A 21 -8.23 10.08 -14.70
CA ILE A 21 -6.92 9.55 -14.29
C ILE A 21 -5.80 10.38 -14.94
N LEU A 22 -4.99 11.02 -14.10
CA LEU A 22 -3.76 11.71 -14.48
C LEU A 22 -2.58 11.14 -13.66
N THR A 23 -1.37 11.24 -14.20
CA THR A 23 -0.17 10.69 -13.57
C THR A 23 0.92 11.75 -13.47
N THR A 24 1.51 11.87 -12.28
CA THR A 24 2.71 12.67 -12.02
C THR A 24 3.86 11.76 -11.60
N PHE A 25 5.11 12.20 -11.83
CA PHE A 25 6.30 11.40 -11.59
C PHE A 25 7.33 12.19 -10.77
N ASN A 26 8.10 11.48 -9.97
CA ASN A 26 9.23 12.01 -9.22
C ASN A 26 10.27 10.90 -9.02
N GLU A 27 11.47 11.27 -8.60
CA GLU A 27 12.55 10.34 -8.28
C GLU A 27 12.96 10.46 -6.81
N VAL A 28 13.49 9.37 -6.24
CA VAL A 28 13.92 9.32 -4.84
C VAL A 28 15.19 8.53 -4.70
N ASP A 29 16.15 9.07 -3.94
CA ASP A 29 17.36 8.35 -3.58
C ASP A 29 17.08 7.30 -2.49
N MET A 30 17.32 6.03 -2.82
CA MET A 30 17.12 4.89 -1.94
C MET A 30 18.35 4.52 -1.12
N GLN A 31 19.51 5.12 -1.38
CA GLN A 31 20.76 4.85 -0.66
C GLN A 31 20.62 4.97 0.87
N PRO A 32 19.91 5.98 1.43
CA PRO A 32 19.74 6.09 2.88
C PRO A 32 18.97 4.90 3.47
N ILE A 33 17.87 4.49 2.84
CA ILE A 33 17.06 3.35 3.29
C ILE A 33 17.85 2.05 3.16
N MET A 34 18.59 1.86 2.08
CA MET A 34 19.44 0.68 1.90
C MET A 34 20.52 0.59 2.98
N THR A 35 21.10 1.73 3.37
CA THR A 35 22.11 1.80 4.44
C THR A 35 21.49 1.41 5.78
N LEU A 36 20.32 1.97 6.13
CA LEU A 36 19.59 1.61 7.35
C LEU A 36 19.28 0.11 7.42
N ARG A 37 18.84 -0.49 6.31
CA ARG A 37 18.57 -1.92 6.23
C ARG A 37 19.82 -2.77 6.44
N LYS A 38 20.98 -2.34 5.94
CA LYS A 38 22.26 -3.02 6.18
C LYS A 38 22.71 -2.89 7.64
N THR A 39 22.60 -1.70 8.23
CA THR A 39 23.08 -1.41 9.59
C THR A 39 22.21 -2.07 10.66
N TYR A 40 20.88 -2.04 10.49
CA TYR A 40 19.92 -2.48 11.52
C TYR A 40 19.20 -3.78 11.19
N GLY A 41 19.33 -4.32 9.97
CA GLY A 41 18.57 -5.48 9.51
C GLY A 41 18.69 -6.69 10.42
N GLU A 42 19.90 -7.08 10.80
CA GLU A 42 20.11 -8.24 11.69
C GLU A 42 19.56 -8.01 13.10
N LYS A 43 19.72 -6.81 13.65
CA LYS A 43 19.18 -6.47 14.98
C LYS A 43 17.66 -6.48 14.98
N PHE A 44 17.06 -5.93 13.93
CA PHE A 44 15.63 -5.88 13.73
C PHE A 44 15.02 -7.27 13.61
N GLU A 45 15.66 -8.15 12.81
CA GLU A 45 15.20 -9.53 12.63
C GLU A 45 15.31 -10.34 13.93
N LYS A 46 16.41 -10.18 14.69
CA LYS A 46 16.57 -10.81 16.01
C LYS A 46 15.52 -10.36 17.02
N GLN A 47 15.15 -9.07 17.01
CA GLN A 47 14.21 -8.52 17.98
C GLN A 47 12.75 -8.79 17.62
N HIS A 48 12.40 -8.72 16.34
CA HIS A 48 11.00 -8.74 15.89
C HIS A 48 10.62 -10.02 15.15
N SER A 49 11.57 -10.93 14.87
CA SER A 49 11.37 -12.16 14.12
C SER A 49 10.78 -11.95 12.72
N VAL A 50 11.06 -10.79 12.11
CA VAL A 50 10.66 -10.43 10.76
C VAL A 50 11.79 -9.63 10.10
N ARG A 51 12.03 -9.86 8.81
CA ARG A 51 13.07 -9.15 8.07
C ARG A 51 12.65 -7.70 7.82
N LEU A 52 13.56 -6.75 7.99
CA LEU A 52 13.32 -5.35 7.64
C LEU A 52 13.26 -5.19 6.11
N GLY A 53 12.06 -5.00 5.58
CA GLY A 53 11.77 -4.76 4.18
C GLY A 53 11.91 -3.29 3.77
N PHE A 54 11.52 -3.00 2.53
CA PHE A 54 11.33 -1.62 2.06
C PHE A 54 9.89 -1.14 2.26
N MET A 55 8.92 -2.07 2.29
CA MET A 55 7.50 -1.74 2.28
C MET A 55 7.06 -0.97 3.52
N SER A 56 7.60 -1.30 4.69
CA SER A 56 7.33 -0.54 5.91
C SER A 56 7.73 0.93 5.80
N PHE A 57 8.82 1.26 5.11
CA PHE A 57 9.22 2.65 4.85
C PHE A 57 8.22 3.34 3.92
N TYR A 58 7.80 2.67 2.84
CA TYR A 58 6.84 3.22 1.89
C TYR A 58 5.48 3.48 2.54
N ILE A 59 4.97 2.52 3.32
CA ILE A 59 3.68 2.64 4.00
C ILE A 59 3.73 3.78 5.01
N LYS A 60 4.81 3.90 5.80
CA LYS A 60 4.94 5.01 6.74
C LYS A 60 5.03 6.37 6.05
N ALA A 61 5.75 6.46 4.92
CA ALA A 61 5.79 7.69 4.14
C ALA A 61 4.42 8.04 3.53
N VAL A 62 3.70 7.06 2.99
CA VAL A 62 2.35 7.24 2.42
C VAL A 62 1.37 7.69 3.49
N VAL A 63 1.34 7.04 4.67
CA VAL A 63 0.44 7.45 5.77
C VAL A 63 0.71 8.90 6.18
N GLU A 64 1.98 9.29 6.31
CA GLU A 64 2.35 10.66 6.67
C GLU A 64 1.94 11.67 5.57
N ALA A 65 2.06 11.29 4.29
CA ALA A 65 1.57 12.10 3.18
C ALA A 65 0.04 12.25 3.20
N LEU A 66 -0.71 11.15 3.42
CA LEU A 66 -2.17 11.17 3.50
C LEU A 66 -2.68 12.02 4.66
N LYS A 67 -1.95 12.09 5.79
CA LYS A 67 -2.26 13.00 6.90
C LYS A 67 -2.13 14.46 6.51
N ARG A 68 -1.17 14.80 5.65
CA ARG A 68 -0.91 16.18 5.18
C ARG A 68 -1.84 16.61 4.05
N TYR A 69 -2.29 15.65 3.24
CA TYR A 69 -3.15 15.85 2.08
C TYR A 69 -4.40 14.97 2.20
N PRO A 70 -5.36 15.34 3.08
CA PRO A 70 -6.55 14.52 3.37
C PRO A 70 -7.45 14.29 2.15
N GLU A 71 -7.36 15.15 1.13
CA GLU A 71 -8.11 15.03 -0.14
C GLU A 71 -7.72 13.76 -0.91
N VAL A 72 -6.47 13.30 -0.76
CA VAL A 72 -5.99 12.06 -1.38
C VAL A 72 -6.52 10.83 -0.65
N ASN A 73 -6.84 10.95 0.65
CA ASN A 73 -7.45 9.88 1.44
C ASN A 73 -8.99 9.88 1.35
N ALA A 74 -9.59 10.70 0.49
CA ALA A 74 -11.04 10.79 0.32
C ALA A 74 -11.52 9.94 -0.88
N SER A 75 -12.82 9.67 -0.94
CA SER A 75 -13.48 9.07 -2.11
C SER A 75 -14.68 9.90 -2.55
N ILE A 76 -15.03 9.80 -3.83
CA ILE A 76 -16.26 10.37 -4.38
C ILE A 76 -17.34 9.30 -4.35
N ASP A 77 -18.46 9.57 -3.68
CA ASP A 77 -19.65 8.72 -3.66
C ASP A 77 -20.84 9.50 -4.24
N GLY A 78 -21.12 9.27 -5.52
CA GLY A 78 -22.08 10.08 -6.28
C GLY A 78 -21.62 11.54 -6.40
N ASP A 79 -22.36 12.45 -5.78
CA ASP A 79 -22.07 13.89 -5.77
C ASP A 79 -21.36 14.34 -4.48
N ASP A 80 -21.14 13.42 -3.53
CA ASP A 80 -20.51 13.71 -2.24
C ASP A 80 -19.03 13.30 -2.18
N VAL A 81 -18.25 14.08 -1.43
CA VAL A 81 -16.85 13.75 -1.12
C VAL A 81 -16.76 13.21 0.31
N VAL A 82 -16.39 11.94 0.44
CA VAL A 82 -16.26 11.24 1.71
C VAL A 82 -14.81 11.26 2.17
N TYR A 83 -14.54 11.97 3.27
CA TYR A 83 -13.23 12.00 3.91
C TYR A 83 -13.10 10.87 4.94
N HIS A 84 -11.99 10.13 4.90
CA HIS A 84 -11.72 9.04 5.83
C HIS A 84 -10.74 9.47 6.94
N ASN A 85 -11.13 9.26 8.19
CA ASN A 85 -10.32 9.54 9.38
C ASN A 85 -9.50 8.33 9.85
N TYR A 86 -9.28 7.36 8.96
CA TYR A 86 -8.47 6.17 9.18
C TYR A 86 -7.57 5.93 7.96
N PHE A 87 -6.52 5.12 8.14
CA PHE A 87 -5.49 4.89 7.12
C PHE A 87 -5.40 3.41 6.77
N ASP A 88 -6.30 2.99 5.89
CA ASP A 88 -6.34 1.63 5.35
C ASP A 88 -5.69 1.61 3.96
N ILE A 89 -4.60 0.89 3.81
CA ILE A 89 -3.78 0.89 2.57
C ILE A 89 -3.88 -0.47 1.90
N SER A 90 -4.32 -0.46 0.64
CA SER A 90 -4.33 -1.66 -0.20
C SER A 90 -2.94 -1.92 -0.79
N ILE A 91 -2.46 -3.15 -0.69
CA ILE A 91 -1.13 -3.56 -1.18
C ILE A 91 -1.32 -4.63 -2.25
N ALA A 92 -0.70 -4.43 -3.41
CA ALA A 92 -0.72 -5.43 -4.47
C ALA A 92 0.22 -6.58 -4.14
N VAL A 93 -0.32 -7.80 -4.09
CA VAL A 93 0.41 -9.05 -3.89
C VAL A 93 0.21 -9.96 -5.10
N SER A 94 1.32 -10.50 -5.61
CA SER A 94 1.30 -11.42 -6.74
C SER A 94 1.11 -12.86 -6.24
N THR A 95 0.12 -13.55 -6.77
CA THR A 95 -0.18 -14.96 -6.47
C THR A 95 -0.12 -15.81 -7.74
N PRO A 96 0.01 -17.15 -7.65
CA PRO A 96 -0.03 -18.03 -8.83
C PRO A 96 -1.32 -17.92 -9.65
N ARG A 97 -2.41 -17.44 -9.03
CA ARG A 97 -3.73 -17.28 -9.67
C ARG A 97 -3.96 -15.88 -10.23
N GLY A 98 -3.03 -14.94 -10.01
CA GLY A 98 -3.10 -13.56 -10.46
C GLY A 98 -2.70 -12.56 -9.38
N LEU A 99 -3.02 -11.28 -9.60
CA LEU A 99 -2.75 -10.20 -8.66
C LEU A 99 -3.98 -9.96 -7.78
N VAL A 100 -3.76 -9.84 -6.48
CA VAL A 100 -4.79 -9.48 -5.49
C VAL A 100 -4.31 -8.28 -4.68
N THR A 101 -5.24 -7.52 -4.12
CA THR A 101 -4.95 -6.30 -3.35
C THR A 101 -5.54 -6.39 -1.95
N PRO A 102 -4.93 -7.18 -1.04
CA PRO A 102 -5.32 -7.18 0.36
C PRO A 102 -5.09 -5.82 1.03
N VAL A 103 -5.80 -5.57 2.14
CA VAL A 103 -5.80 -4.29 2.86
C VAL A 103 -5.03 -4.43 4.18
N LEU A 104 -4.07 -3.55 4.43
CA LEU A 104 -3.54 -3.29 5.77
C LEU A 104 -4.39 -2.21 6.42
N ARG A 105 -4.92 -2.50 7.61
CA ARG A 105 -5.81 -1.58 8.33
C ARG A 105 -5.07 -0.79 9.39
N ASP A 106 -5.52 0.43 9.66
CA ASP A 106 -4.99 1.29 10.72
C ASP A 106 -3.44 1.47 10.64
N CYS A 107 -2.90 1.67 9.43
CA CYS A 107 -1.45 1.73 9.18
C CYS A 107 -0.72 2.84 9.96
N ASP A 108 -1.46 3.86 10.42
CA ASP A 108 -0.95 4.92 11.27
C ASP A 108 -0.56 4.43 12.67
N LYS A 109 -1.27 3.42 13.19
CA LYS A 109 -1.05 2.85 14.53
C LYS A 109 0.00 1.74 14.54
N LEU A 110 0.25 1.10 13.40
CA LEU A 110 1.19 -0.02 13.29
C LEU A 110 2.65 0.44 13.36
N SER A 111 3.51 -0.29 14.05
CA SER A 111 4.96 -0.15 13.96
C SER A 111 5.50 -0.69 12.63
N MET A 112 6.75 -0.36 12.28
CA MET A 112 7.39 -0.91 11.08
C MET A 112 7.45 -2.45 11.11
N ALA A 113 7.68 -3.03 12.28
CA ALA A 113 7.72 -4.47 12.46
C ALA A 113 6.34 -5.12 12.25
N GLU A 114 5.27 -4.50 12.75
CA GLU A 114 3.91 -4.99 12.55
C GLU A 114 3.48 -4.90 11.09
N ILE A 115 3.86 -3.82 10.40
CA ILE A 115 3.63 -3.68 8.96
C ILE A 115 4.30 -4.81 8.18
N GLU A 116 5.59 -5.07 8.41
CA GLU A 116 6.29 -6.16 7.70
C GLU A 116 5.69 -7.53 8.04
N LYS A 117 5.25 -7.77 9.28
CA LYS A 117 4.57 -9.02 9.67
C LYS A 117 3.24 -9.21 8.95
N GLN A 118 2.43 -8.15 8.88
CA GLN A 118 1.14 -8.22 8.18
C GLN A 118 1.33 -8.45 6.68
N ILE A 119 2.34 -7.83 6.07
CA ILE A 119 2.67 -8.07 4.66
C ILE A 119 3.16 -9.50 4.44
N ALA A 120 4.02 -10.01 5.31
CA ALA A 120 4.51 -11.39 5.22
C ALA A 120 3.35 -12.40 5.27
N MET A 121 2.38 -12.19 6.17
CA MET A 121 1.17 -13.02 6.28
C MET A 121 0.29 -12.99 5.02
N GLN A 122 0.28 -11.90 4.27
CA GLN A 122 -0.52 -11.78 3.04
C GLN A 122 0.15 -12.38 1.80
N ASN A 123 1.41 -12.79 1.91
CA ASN A 123 2.16 -13.46 0.84
C ASN A 123 2.10 -15.00 0.93
N GLU A 124 1.52 -15.56 2.00
CA GLU A 124 1.22 -16.99 2.15
C GLU A 124 -0.17 -17.33 1.57
#